data_AF-W1RP04-F1
#
_entry.id   AF-W1RP04-F1
#
_cell.length_a   1.000
_cell.length_b   1.000
_cell.length_c   1.000
_cell.angle_alpha   90.00
_cell.angle_beta   90.00
_cell.angle_gamma   90.00
#
_symmetry.space_group_name_H-M   'P 1'
#
loop_
_entity.id
_entity.type
_entity.pdbx_description
1 polymer ?
#
loop_
_entity_poly.entity_id
_entity_poly.type
_entity_poly.pdbx_seq_one_letter_code
_entity_poly.pdbx_strand_id
1 'polypeptide(L)'
;MSSEKVVIKPIIKKNPFIKTPDEVAELFGLPTSIRSQIKILAALFGQEVKVSDRSLDNLSGKGVSEQKADEALAPMLTLLDQLNLNLDNFIPIGTSTDDLKALWRAAIKSFTAGFESAGQDTSFLQPLIAFIERRCTEYEAQREWGSNHRGVDEQKLLTLIAEFYRPVIDKTALNSEQQNIVIQLLERLSLEQNIQANQDEIEAMGLFTQDFNLSLFAAVDLVALNWKHRHQEGIKQHNSFLFKILASDGKCYFGKLMSFIKEDTGVSFRTLAQYVPIQQESTETGRTVLEVQVERLKEWRKGKTKPSFATLEKFCSNFAFEDQLLLFIYCLICQAIDRLLVKYKTDEQRMLKEIYSADNYLTYYLREKETAA
;
A
#
# COMPACT_ATOMS: atom_id res chain seq x y z
N MET A 1 -18.59 -33.32 -19.39
CA MET A 1 -18.71 -31.90 -19.03
C MET A 1 -17.35 -31.47 -18.51
N SER A 2 -16.67 -30.48 -19.10
CA SER A 2 -15.43 -29.98 -18.51
C SER A 2 -15.79 -29.30 -17.21
N SER A 3 -15.34 -29.83 -16.06
CA SER A 3 -15.54 -29.14 -14.79
C SER A 3 -14.85 -27.77 -14.91
N GLU A 4 -15.62 -26.71 -14.72
CA GLU A 4 -15.09 -25.35 -14.71
C GLU A 4 -13.95 -25.29 -13.68
N LYS A 5 -12.81 -24.73 -14.09
CA LYS A 5 -11.63 -24.68 -13.23
C LYS A 5 -11.64 -23.36 -12.48
N VAL A 6 -11.43 -23.42 -11.18
CA VAL A 6 -11.31 -22.24 -10.32
C VAL A 6 -9.92 -21.65 -10.48
N VAL A 7 -9.87 -20.35 -10.78
CA VAL A 7 -8.64 -19.54 -10.89
C VAL A 7 -8.80 -18.31 -10.01
N ILE A 8 -7.80 -18.02 -9.17
CA ILE A 8 -7.80 -16.85 -8.28
C ILE A 8 -6.55 -16.04 -8.58
N LYS A 9 -6.75 -14.85 -9.15
CA LYS A 9 -5.68 -13.91 -9.47
C LYS A 9 -5.82 -12.66 -8.60
N PRO A 10 -4.70 -11.96 -8.33
CA PRO A 10 -4.77 -10.61 -7.77
C PRO A 10 -5.63 -9.71 -8.65
N ILE A 11 -6.46 -8.89 -8.03
CA ILE A 11 -7.34 -7.95 -8.72
C ILE A 11 -6.57 -6.65 -8.90
N ILE A 12 -6.23 -6.32 -10.15
CA ILE A 12 -5.45 -5.12 -10.49
C ILE A 12 -6.26 -4.27 -11.47
N LYS A 13 -6.65 -3.05 -11.04
CA LYS A 13 -7.46 -2.13 -11.86
C LYS A 13 -6.70 -0.95 -12.43
N LYS A 14 -5.59 -0.55 -11.81
CA LYS A 14 -4.81 0.64 -12.17
C LYS A 14 -5.63 1.93 -12.22
N ASN A 15 -6.70 2.02 -11.42
CA ASN A 15 -7.44 3.27 -11.29
C ASN A 15 -6.58 4.23 -10.42
N PRO A 16 -6.17 5.39 -10.94
CA PRO A 16 -5.34 6.35 -10.21
C PRO A 16 -6.06 6.95 -8.99
N PHE A 17 -7.38 7.02 -9.01
CA PHE A 17 -8.18 7.65 -7.96
C PHE A 17 -8.40 6.73 -6.75
N ILE A 18 -8.62 5.43 -7.00
CA ILE A 18 -8.80 4.42 -5.95
C ILE A 18 -8.19 3.09 -6.42
N LYS A 19 -7.20 2.61 -5.68
CA LYS A 19 -6.52 1.34 -5.96
C LYS A 19 -7.26 0.17 -5.35
N THR A 20 -7.06 -1.04 -5.86
CA THR A 20 -7.55 -2.24 -5.18
C THR A 20 -6.75 -2.53 -3.90
N PRO A 21 -7.30 -3.31 -2.95
CA PRO A 21 -6.52 -3.81 -1.81
C PRO A 21 -5.25 -4.57 -2.24
N ASP A 22 -5.30 -5.34 -3.33
CA ASP A 22 -4.14 -6.05 -3.86
C ASP A 22 -3.06 -5.09 -4.39
N GLU A 23 -3.44 -4.01 -5.08
CA GLU A 23 -2.49 -2.98 -5.54
C GLU A 23 -1.83 -2.25 -4.37
N VAL A 24 -2.58 -2.03 -3.27
CA VAL A 24 -2.02 -1.45 -2.04
C VAL A 24 -1.11 -2.45 -1.32
N ALA A 25 -1.48 -3.73 -1.26
CA ALA A 25 -0.64 -4.78 -0.72
C ALA A 25 0.68 -4.88 -1.50
N GLU A 26 0.62 -4.90 -2.84
CA GLU A 26 1.80 -4.90 -3.71
C GLU A 26 2.67 -3.65 -3.49
N LEU A 27 2.04 -2.47 -3.36
CA LEU A 27 2.74 -1.21 -3.07
C LEU A 27 3.60 -1.33 -1.82
N PHE A 28 3.06 -1.92 -0.75
CA PHE A 28 3.78 -2.19 0.50
C PHE A 28 4.70 -3.42 0.44
N GLY A 29 4.73 -4.14 -0.68
CA GLY A 29 5.60 -5.32 -0.86
C GLY A 29 5.05 -6.56 -0.16
N LEU A 30 3.76 -6.54 0.19
CA LEU A 30 3.03 -7.70 0.67
C LEU A 30 2.75 -8.63 -0.51
N PRO A 31 2.73 -9.95 -0.28
CA PRO A 31 2.42 -10.89 -1.33
C PRO A 31 0.94 -10.86 -1.70
N THR A 32 0.67 -10.71 -2.99
CA THR A 32 -0.69 -10.69 -3.54
C THR A 32 -1.12 -12.02 -4.15
N SER A 33 -0.18 -12.96 -4.36
CA SER A 33 -0.54 -14.27 -4.91
C SER A 33 -1.34 -15.09 -3.89
N ILE A 34 -2.40 -15.75 -4.37
CA ILE A 34 -3.25 -16.61 -3.52
C ILE A 34 -2.44 -17.71 -2.82
N ARG A 35 -1.41 -18.27 -3.50
CA ARG A 35 -0.47 -19.23 -2.93
C ARG A 35 0.23 -18.67 -1.69
N SER A 36 0.79 -17.47 -1.81
CA SER A 36 1.52 -16.84 -0.71
C SER A 36 0.59 -16.46 0.43
N GLN A 37 -0.59 -15.94 0.13
CA GLN A 37 -1.61 -15.59 1.12
C GLN A 37 -2.05 -16.83 1.93
N ILE A 38 -2.38 -17.95 1.24
CA ILE A 38 -2.73 -19.22 1.90
C ILE A 38 -1.59 -19.68 2.81
N LYS A 39 -0.33 -19.66 2.34
CA LYS A 39 0.81 -20.09 3.14
C LYS A 39 1.03 -19.23 4.38
N ILE A 40 0.88 -17.91 4.27
CA ILE A 40 1.01 -16.98 5.39
C ILE A 40 -0.08 -17.24 6.41
N LEU A 41 -1.33 -17.33 5.98
CA LEU A 41 -2.46 -17.59 6.89
C LEU A 41 -2.32 -18.95 7.56
N ALA A 42 -1.98 -20.00 6.80
CA ALA A 42 -1.74 -21.32 7.38
C ALA A 42 -0.63 -21.28 8.44
N ALA A 43 0.48 -20.58 8.18
CA ALA A 43 1.55 -20.41 9.16
C ALA A 43 1.10 -19.62 10.40
N LEU A 44 0.35 -18.53 10.23
CA LEU A 44 -0.15 -17.69 11.33
C LEU A 44 -1.11 -18.44 12.25
N PHE A 45 -1.92 -19.34 11.71
CA PHE A 45 -2.92 -20.11 12.47
C PHE A 45 -2.48 -21.53 12.82
N GLY A 46 -1.20 -21.86 12.60
CA GLY A 46 -0.66 -23.20 12.89
C GLY A 46 -1.36 -24.32 12.11
N GLN A 47 -1.88 -24.01 10.92
CA GLN A 47 -2.59 -24.95 10.06
C GLN A 47 -1.68 -25.50 8.97
N GLU A 48 -1.95 -26.75 8.56
CA GLU A 48 -1.25 -27.37 7.43
C GLU A 48 -1.98 -27.07 6.11
N VAL A 49 -1.22 -26.68 5.08
CA VAL A 49 -1.76 -26.57 3.72
C VAL A 49 -1.76 -27.96 3.08
N LYS A 50 -2.95 -28.58 3.02
CA LYS A 50 -3.12 -29.97 2.55
C LYS A 50 -2.86 -30.19 1.05
N VAL A 51 -2.82 -29.11 0.28
CA VAL A 51 -2.63 -29.16 -1.19
C VAL A 51 -1.16 -28.96 -1.57
N SER A 52 -0.72 -29.66 -2.62
CA SER A 52 0.65 -29.54 -3.11
C SER A 52 0.95 -28.16 -3.70
N ASP A 53 2.22 -27.75 -3.65
CA ASP A 53 2.69 -26.47 -4.21
C ASP A 53 2.31 -26.28 -5.68
N ARG A 54 2.41 -27.34 -6.49
CA ARG A 54 1.97 -27.33 -7.89
C ARG A 54 0.47 -27.00 -8.04
N SER A 55 -0.35 -27.42 -7.08
CA SER A 55 -1.79 -27.15 -7.09
C SER A 55 -2.09 -25.70 -6.72
N LEU A 56 -1.37 -25.16 -5.74
CA LEU A 56 -1.42 -23.73 -5.39
C LEU A 56 -0.95 -22.86 -6.56
N ASP A 57 0.10 -23.28 -7.28
CA ASP A 57 0.55 -22.59 -8.49
C ASP A 57 -0.53 -22.62 -9.59
N ASN A 58 -1.16 -23.77 -9.79
CA ASN A 58 -2.25 -23.88 -10.75
C ASN A 58 -3.47 -23.03 -10.35
N LEU A 59 -3.80 -22.89 -9.07
CA LEU A 59 -4.88 -22.03 -8.60
C LEU A 59 -4.68 -20.57 -9.04
N SER A 60 -3.44 -20.10 -9.11
CA SER A 60 -3.10 -18.76 -9.64
C SER A 60 -3.00 -18.67 -11.17
N GLY A 61 -2.93 -19.82 -11.86
CA GLY A 61 -2.62 -19.91 -13.28
C GLY A 61 -3.66 -20.67 -14.11
N LYS A 62 -3.48 -21.99 -14.24
CA LYS A 62 -4.28 -22.88 -15.13
C LYS A 62 -5.62 -23.32 -14.54
N GLY A 63 -5.84 -23.01 -13.28
CA GLY A 63 -6.98 -23.40 -12.46
C GLY A 63 -6.91 -24.83 -11.93
N VAL A 64 -7.70 -25.06 -10.90
CA VAL A 64 -7.90 -26.36 -10.24
C VAL A 64 -9.39 -26.72 -10.19
N SER A 65 -9.73 -27.96 -9.87
CA SER A 65 -11.14 -28.32 -9.62
C SER A 65 -11.67 -27.61 -8.39
N GLU A 66 -12.98 -27.39 -8.32
CA GLU A 66 -13.68 -26.76 -7.18
C GLU A 66 -13.32 -27.40 -5.84
N GLN A 67 -13.46 -28.72 -5.72
CA GLN A 67 -13.05 -29.47 -4.52
C GLN A 67 -11.61 -29.16 -4.07
N LYS A 68 -10.70 -28.97 -5.03
CA LYS A 68 -9.29 -28.69 -4.73
C LYS A 68 -9.04 -27.23 -4.40
N ALA A 69 -9.88 -26.33 -4.91
CA ALA A 69 -9.90 -24.94 -4.49
C ALA A 69 -10.40 -24.84 -3.05
N ASP A 70 -11.46 -25.55 -2.67
CA ASP A 70 -11.98 -25.58 -1.29
C ASP A 70 -10.92 -26.09 -0.31
N GLU A 71 -10.23 -27.19 -0.65
CA GLU A 71 -9.12 -27.72 0.14
C GLU A 71 -7.96 -26.70 0.28
N ALA A 72 -7.68 -25.93 -0.77
CA ALA A 72 -6.64 -24.91 -0.76
C ALA A 72 -7.02 -23.68 0.07
N LEU A 73 -8.30 -23.28 0.02
CA LEU A 73 -8.84 -22.10 0.70
C LEU A 73 -9.27 -22.38 2.14
N ALA A 74 -9.30 -23.65 2.58
CA ALA A 74 -9.68 -24.03 3.94
C ALA A 74 -9.04 -23.18 5.06
N PRO A 75 -7.74 -22.78 4.99
CA PRO A 75 -7.18 -21.90 6.00
C PRO A 75 -7.80 -20.50 6.06
N MET A 76 -8.18 -19.95 4.90
CA MET A 76 -8.89 -18.67 4.82
C MET A 76 -10.31 -18.79 5.35
N LEU A 77 -11.03 -19.85 5.00
CA LEU A 77 -12.40 -20.08 5.47
C LEU A 77 -12.44 -20.27 6.99
N THR A 78 -11.51 -21.06 7.53
CA THR A 78 -11.41 -21.27 8.99
C THR A 78 -11.13 -19.95 9.72
N LEU A 79 -10.32 -19.07 9.15
CA LEU A 79 -10.07 -17.75 9.72
C LEU A 79 -11.35 -16.90 9.75
N LEU A 80 -12.09 -16.87 8.65
CA LEU A 80 -13.35 -16.13 8.58
C LEU A 80 -14.33 -16.62 9.65
N ASP A 81 -14.44 -17.93 9.84
CA ASP A 81 -15.27 -18.54 10.89
C ASP A 81 -14.79 -18.13 12.30
N GLN A 82 -13.48 -18.17 12.55
CA GLN A 82 -12.89 -17.77 13.84
C GLN A 82 -13.12 -16.29 14.17
N LEU A 83 -13.12 -15.43 13.16
CA LEU A 83 -13.40 -14.00 13.30
C LEU A 83 -14.91 -13.69 13.26
N ASN A 84 -15.76 -14.70 13.14
CA ASN A 84 -17.22 -14.57 12.99
C ASN A 84 -17.61 -13.65 11.81
N LEU A 85 -16.88 -13.80 10.69
CA LEU A 85 -17.00 -12.99 9.49
C LEU A 85 -17.76 -13.76 8.41
N ASN A 86 -19.00 -13.34 8.14
CA ASN A 86 -19.79 -13.89 7.04
C ASN A 86 -19.53 -13.12 5.73
N LEU A 87 -19.02 -13.81 4.71
CA LEU A 87 -18.71 -13.24 3.39
C LEU A 87 -19.90 -12.57 2.71
N ASP A 88 -21.11 -13.13 2.86
CA ASP A 88 -22.34 -12.60 2.26
C ASP A 88 -22.68 -11.21 2.83
N ASN A 89 -22.23 -10.91 4.06
CA ASN A 89 -22.41 -9.59 4.68
C ASN A 89 -21.42 -8.53 4.15
N PHE A 90 -20.35 -8.94 3.49
CA PHE A 90 -19.34 -8.03 2.94
C PHE A 90 -19.55 -7.77 1.46
N ILE A 91 -19.92 -8.82 0.72
CA ILE A 91 -20.09 -8.80 -0.73
C ILE A 91 -21.53 -9.23 -1.03
N PRO A 92 -22.46 -8.28 -1.24
CA PRO A 92 -23.84 -8.62 -1.56
C PRO A 92 -23.93 -9.53 -2.80
N ILE A 93 -24.88 -10.46 -2.79
CA ILE A 93 -25.14 -11.36 -3.93
C ILE A 93 -25.34 -10.52 -5.21
N GLY A 94 -24.66 -10.92 -6.29
CA GLY A 94 -24.70 -10.22 -7.58
C GLY A 94 -23.73 -9.05 -7.72
N THR A 95 -22.93 -8.75 -6.69
CA THR A 95 -21.84 -7.78 -6.79
C THR A 95 -20.75 -8.30 -7.73
N SER A 96 -20.24 -7.43 -8.61
CA SER A 96 -19.09 -7.76 -9.46
C SER A 96 -17.89 -8.12 -8.58
N THR A 97 -17.16 -9.17 -8.97
CA THR A 97 -15.90 -9.59 -8.32
C THR A 97 -14.86 -8.49 -8.27
N ASP A 98 -15.00 -7.47 -9.13
CA ASP A 98 -14.05 -6.39 -9.26
C ASP A 98 -14.57 -5.10 -8.60
N ASP A 99 -15.70 -5.11 -7.91
CA ASP A 99 -16.29 -3.92 -7.29
C ASP A 99 -15.38 -3.36 -6.19
N LEU A 100 -14.77 -2.19 -6.43
CA LEU A 100 -13.77 -1.60 -5.54
C LEU A 100 -14.33 -1.30 -4.14
N LYS A 101 -15.58 -0.86 -4.06
CA LYS A 101 -16.25 -0.56 -2.79
C LYS A 101 -16.45 -1.84 -1.98
N ALA A 102 -16.90 -2.91 -2.62
CA ALA A 102 -17.06 -4.21 -1.96
C ALA A 102 -15.71 -4.80 -1.52
N LEU A 103 -14.68 -4.72 -2.37
CA LEU A 103 -13.32 -5.20 -2.05
C LEU A 103 -12.75 -4.47 -0.83
N TRP A 104 -12.83 -3.14 -0.80
CA TRP A 104 -12.35 -2.35 0.34
C TRP A 104 -13.17 -2.57 1.60
N ARG A 105 -14.50 -2.70 1.48
CA ARG A 105 -15.37 -3.02 2.61
C ARG A 105 -15.01 -4.36 3.24
N ALA A 106 -14.76 -5.38 2.43
CA ALA A 106 -14.31 -6.68 2.90
C ALA A 106 -12.93 -6.58 3.57
N ALA A 107 -11.97 -5.89 2.94
CA ALA A 107 -10.63 -5.72 3.49
C ALA A 107 -10.63 -5.00 4.85
N ILE A 108 -11.35 -3.88 4.98
CA ILE A 108 -11.42 -3.11 6.24
C ILE A 108 -12.10 -3.91 7.34
N LYS A 109 -13.20 -4.59 7.05
CA LYS A 109 -13.92 -5.37 8.06
C LYS A 109 -13.10 -6.54 8.56
N SER A 110 -12.44 -7.28 7.65
CA SER A 110 -11.53 -8.36 8.04
C SER A 110 -10.35 -7.85 8.86
N PHE A 111 -9.78 -6.71 8.48
CA PHE A 111 -8.68 -6.09 9.21
C PHE A 111 -9.10 -5.65 10.63
N THR A 112 -10.25 -4.96 10.73
CA THR A 112 -10.80 -4.48 12.01
C THR A 112 -11.12 -5.65 12.94
N ALA A 113 -11.81 -6.68 12.44
CA ALA A 113 -12.13 -7.88 13.22
C ALA A 113 -10.87 -8.62 13.71
N GLY A 114 -9.81 -8.64 12.90
CA GLY A 114 -8.50 -9.16 13.33
C GLY A 114 -7.96 -8.45 14.57
N PHE A 115 -7.97 -7.11 14.59
CA PHE A 115 -7.55 -6.33 15.76
C PHE A 115 -8.47 -6.51 16.97
N GLU A 116 -9.78 -6.52 16.76
CA GLU A 116 -10.76 -6.73 17.82
C GLU A 116 -10.59 -8.12 18.46
N SER A 117 -10.36 -9.15 17.65
CA SER A 117 -10.09 -10.51 18.13
C SER A 117 -8.81 -10.60 18.97
N ALA A 118 -7.83 -9.72 18.72
CA ALA A 118 -6.61 -9.57 19.51
C ALA A 118 -6.79 -8.69 20.76
N GLY A 119 -8.03 -8.30 21.09
CA GLY A 119 -8.37 -7.48 22.25
C GLY A 119 -7.93 -6.02 22.13
N GLN A 120 -7.64 -5.54 20.91
CA GLN A 120 -7.17 -4.17 20.67
C GLN A 120 -8.35 -3.24 20.36
N ASP A 121 -8.35 -2.05 20.96
CA ASP A 121 -9.25 -0.97 20.55
C ASP A 121 -8.86 -0.51 19.13
N THR A 122 -9.79 -0.57 18.19
CA THR A 122 -9.59 -0.22 16.77
C THR A 122 -9.75 1.27 16.47
N SER A 123 -10.07 2.13 17.44
CA SER A 123 -10.30 3.55 17.17
C SER A 123 -9.09 4.32 16.61
N PHE A 124 -7.86 3.81 16.77
CA PHE A 124 -6.65 4.37 16.15
C PHE A 124 -6.63 4.17 14.62
N LEU A 125 -7.37 3.17 14.11
CA LEU A 125 -7.52 2.89 12.69
C LEU A 125 -8.50 3.85 11.99
N GLN A 126 -9.26 4.65 12.75
CA GLN A 126 -10.30 5.51 12.17
C GLN A 126 -9.84 6.41 11.03
N PRO A 127 -8.65 7.07 11.07
CA PRO A 127 -8.19 7.86 9.94
C PRO A 127 -8.09 7.05 8.63
N LEU A 128 -7.63 5.80 8.70
CA LEU A 128 -7.53 4.93 7.54
C LEU A 128 -8.92 4.45 7.07
N ILE A 129 -9.80 4.09 8.00
CA ILE A 129 -11.17 3.67 7.69
C ILE A 129 -11.92 4.81 7.00
N ALA A 130 -11.92 6.00 7.60
CA ALA A 130 -12.58 7.18 7.06
C ALA A 130 -12.04 7.56 5.67
N PHE A 131 -10.71 7.51 5.47
CA PHE A 131 -10.09 7.75 4.17
C PHE A 131 -10.64 6.80 3.09
N ILE A 132 -10.65 5.50 3.34
CA ILE A 132 -11.09 4.52 2.35
C ILE A 132 -12.60 4.60 2.12
N GLU A 133 -13.41 4.76 3.17
CA GLU A 133 -14.87 4.92 3.03
C GLU A 133 -15.21 6.16 2.20
N ARG A 134 -14.54 7.29 2.47
CA ARG A 134 -14.68 8.51 1.67
C ARG A 134 -14.31 8.26 0.21
N ARG A 135 -13.14 7.66 -0.06
CA ARG A 135 -12.71 7.35 -1.45
C ARG A 135 -13.68 6.41 -2.16
N CYS A 136 -14.26 5.44 -1.45
CA CYS A 136 -15.27 4.54 -2.01
C CYS A 136 -16.56 5.30 -2.39
N THR A 137 -16.98 6.26 -1.58
CA THR A 137 -18.14 7.14 -1.86
C THR A 137 -17.84 8.08 -3.04
N GLU A 138 -16.68 8.74 -3.04
CA GLU A 138 -16.27 9.62 -4.14
C GLU A 138 -16.11 8.87 -5.48
N TYR A 139 -15.79 7.57 -5.44
CA TYR A 139 -15.69 6.70 -6.62
C TYR A 139 -17.06 6.31 -7.23
N GLU A 140 -18.19 6.54 -6.54
CA GLU A 140 -19.51 6.05 -7.01
C GLU A 140 -19.88 6.56 -8.41
N ALA A 141 -19.55 7.81 -8.74
CA ALA A 141 -19.80 8.36 -10.07
C ALA A 141 -19.08 7.56 -11.18
N GLN A 142 -17.82 7.15 -10.95
CA GLN A 142 -17.07 6.33 -11.91
C GLN A 142 -17.64 4.91 -12.03
N ARG A 143 -18.14 4.37 -10.92
CA ARG A 143 -18.78 3.05 -10.87
C ARG A 143 -20.09 3.03 -11.66
N GLU A 144 -20.92 4.06 -11.50
CA GLU A 144 -22.15 4.24 -12.27
C GLU A 144 -21.85 4.43 -13.75
N TRP A 145 -20.86 5.27 -14.07
CA TRP A 145 -20.39 5.47 -15.43
C TRP A 145 -19.98 4.14 -16.09
N GLY A 146 -19.18 3.32 -15.42
CA GLY A 146 -18.75 2.01 -15.92
C GLY A 146 -19.91 1.03 -16.14
N SER A 147 -20.96 1.14 -15.33
CA SER A 147 -22.17 0.32 -15.48
C SER A 147 -22.99 0.73 -16.70
N ASN A 148 -23.09 2.05 -16.94
CA ASN A 148 -23.82 2.61 -18.09
C ASN A 148 -23.09 2.40 -19.43
N HIS A 149 -21.77 2.19 -19.40
CA HIS A 149 -20.94 1.98 -20.58
C HIS A 149 -20.45 0.52 -20.73
N ARG A 150 -21.16 -0.42 -20.11
CA ARG A 150 -20.81 -1.85 -20.17
C ARG A 150 -20.96 -2.39 -21.60
N GLY A 151 -19.92 -3.06 -22.09
CA GLY A 151 -19.91 -3.65 -23.44
C GLY A 151 -19.65 -2.64 -24.57
N VAL A 152 -19.30 -1.40 -24.23
CA VAL A 152 -18.80 -0.42 -25.19
C VAL A 152 -17.37 -0.78 -25.60
N ASP A 153 -17.05 -0.59 -26.88
CA ASP A 153 -15.72 -0.83 -27.45
C ASP A 153 -14.63 0.06 -26.81
N GLU A 154 -13.42 -0.48 -26.67
CA GLU A 154 -12.29 0.20 -26.02
C GLU A 154 -11.95 1.54 -26.68
N GLN A 155 -11.94 1.62 -28.02
CA GLN A 155 -11.62 2.88 -28.70
C GLN A 155 -12.66 3.96 -28.40
N LYS A 156 -13.93 3.57 -28.29
CA LYS A 156 -15.02 4.48 -27.92
C LYS A 156 -14.98 4.85 -26.43
N LEU A 157 -14.50 3.97 -25.56
CA LEU A 157 -14.27 4.32 -24.15
C LEU A 157 -13.13 5.33 -24.00
N LEU A 158 -12.06 5.21 -24.79
CA LEU A 158 -10.94 6.15 -24.77
C LEU A 158 -11.38 7.57 -25.13
N THR A 159 -12.33 7.75 -26.04
CA THR A 159 -12.87 9.09 -26.35
C THR A 159 -13.63 9.72 -25.19
N LEU A 160 -14.01 8.94 -24.17
CA LEU A 160 -14.76 9.38 -23.00
C LEU A 160 -13.91 9.42 -21.72
N ILE A 161 -12.58 9.31 -21.83
CA ILE A 161 -11.70 9.22 -20.64
C ILE A 161 -11.78 10.46 -19.74
N ALA A 162 -11.93 11.64 -20.33
CA ALA A 162 -12.14 12.89 -19.58
C ALA A 162 -13.45 12.86 -18.78
N GLU A 163 -14.54 12.37 -19.38
CA GLU A 163 -15.84 12.21 -18.70
C GLU A 163 -15.73 11.23 -17.53
N PHE A 164 -14.98 10.14 -17.70
CA PHE A 164 -14.80 9.14 -16.66
C PHE A 164 -14.05 9.68 -15.42
N TYR A 165 -13.03 10.52 -15.60
CA TYR A 165 -12.21 11.02 -14.48
C TYR A 165 -12.66 12.37 -13.94
N ARG A 166 -13.38 13.19 -14.72
CA ARG A 166 -13.86 14.52 -14.28
C ARG A 166 -14.59 14.50 -12.92
N PRO A 167 -15.46 13.53 -12.59
CA PRO A 167 -16.16 13.50 -11.29
C PRO A 167 -15.27 13.29 -10.07
N VAL A 168 -14.02 12.85 -10.26
CA VAL A 168 -13.11 12.52 -9.15
C VAL A 168 -11.90 13.44 -9.06
N ILE A 169 -11.58 14.19 -10.13
CA ILE A 169 -10.43 15.11 -10.13
C ILE A 169 -10.59 16.21 -9.07
N ASP A 170 -11.79 16.74 -8.87
CA ASP A 170 -12.07 17.75 -7.83
C ASP A 170 -11.98 17.18 -6.39
N LYS A 171 -11.98 15.86 -6.23
CA LYS A 171 -11.82 15.14 -4.95
C LYS A 171 -10.35 14.86 -4.61
N THR A 172 -9.43 15.19 -5.50
CA THR A 172 -7.98 15.06 -5.28
C THR A 172 -7.44 16.26 -4.51
N ALA A 173 -6.21 16.16 -3.99
CA ALA A 173 -5.51 17.26 -3.32
C ALA A 173 -4.83 18.25 -4.28
N LEU A 174 -5.01 18.08 -5.59
CA LEU A 174 -4.51 19.03 -6.59
C LEU A 174 -5.20 20.39 -6.41
N ASN A 175 -4.45 21.46 -6.66
CA ASN A 175 -5.03 22.81 -6.70
C ASN A 175 -5.86 23.02 -7.99
N SER A 176 -6.66 24.09 -8.05
CA SER A 176 -7.56 24.32 -9.19
C SER A 176 -6.84 24.45 -10.55
N GLU A 177 -5.62 24.99 -10.58
CA GLU A 177 -4.81 25.08 -11.79
C GLU A 177 -4.39 23.69 -12.27
N GLN A 178 -3.84 22.87 -11.38
CA GLN A 178 -3.46 21.49 -11.65
C GLN A 178 -4.65 20.63 -12.08
N GLN A 179 -5.82 20.80 -11.43
CA GLN A 179 -7.05 20.11 -11.81
C GLN A 179 -7.45 20.45 -13.26
N ASN A 180 -7.40 21.73 -13.63
CA ASN A 180 -7.71 22.17 -15.00
C ASN A 180 -6.72 21.59 -16.01
N ILE A 181 -5.43 21.56 -15.69
CA ILE A 181 -4.39 20.97 -16.54
C ILE A 181 -4.67 19.47 -16.78
N VAL A 182 -5.00 18.71 -15.73
CA VAL A 182 -5.34 17.29 -15.85
C VAL A 182 -6.57 17.08 -16.72
N ILE A 183 -7.63 17.87 -16.51
CA ILE A 183 -8.86 17.79 -17.31
C ILE A 183 -8.56 18.07 -18.79
N GLN A 184 -7.83 19.15 -19.09
CA GLN A 184 -7.48 19.52 -20.47
C GLN A 184 -6.61 18.46 -21.14
N LEU A 185 -5.65 17.87 -20.42
CA LEU A 185 -4.82 16.80 -20.96
C LEU A 185 -5.65 15.55 -21.29
N LEU A 186 -6.59 15.17 -20.42
CA LEU A 186 -7.51 14.06 -20.68
C LEU A 186 -8.45 14.34 -21.86
N GLU A 187 -8.96 15.57 -21.99
CA GLU A 187 -9.80 15.99 -23.11
C GLU A 187 -9.02 15.94 -24.44
N ARG A 188 -7.75 16.33 -24.43
CA ARG A 188 -6.88 16.17 -25.61
C ARG A 188 -6.64 14.69 -25.91
N LEU A 189 -6.38 13.85 -24.90
CA LEU A 189 -6.18 12.39 -25.05
C LEU A 189 -7.40 11.70 -25.68
N SER A 190 -8.60 12.22 -25.43
CA SER A 190 -9.83 11.77 -26.09
C SER A 190 -9.88 12.05 -27.60
N LEU A 191 -9.09 13.00 -28.11
CA LEU A 191 -9.18 13.55 -29.47
C LEU A 191 -7.96 13.23 -30.35
N GLU A 192 -6.77 13.19 -29.76
CA GLU A 192 -5.49 13.10 -30.48
C GLU A 192 -4.82 11.72 -30.28
N GLN A 193 -4.32 11.11 -31.35
CA GLN A 193 -3.60 9.83 -31.27
C GLN A 193 -2.15 9.96 -30.77
N ASN A 194 -1.56 11.16 -30.82
CA ASN A 194 -0.17 11.41 -30.42
C ASN A 194 -0.04 12.76 -29.71
N ILE A 195 -0.04 12.73 -28.38
CA ILE A 195 0.06 13.92 -27.55
C ILE A 195 1.48 14.08 -27.04
N GLN A 196 2.05 15.27 -27.28
CA GLN A 196 3.19 15.76 -26.52
C GLN A 196 2.65 16.57 -25.34
N ALA A 197 2.89 16.04 -24.14
CA ALA A 197 2.60 16.74 -22.89
C ALA A 197 3.80 17.63 -22.53
N ASN A 198 3.52 18.86 -22.10
CA ASN A 198 4.55 19.75 -21.54
C ASN A 198 4.90 19.35 -20.09
N GLN A 199 5.86 20.04 -19.49
CA GLN A 199 6.34 19.69 -18.14
C GLN A 199 5.24 19.85 -17.07
N ASP A 200 4.48 20.94 -17.10
CA ASP A 200 3.39 21.21 -16.14
C ASP A 200 2.27 20.15 -16.26
N GLU A 201 1.96 19.74 -17.49
CA GLU A 201 1.01 18.66 -17.79
C GLU A 201 1.47 17.31 -17.23
N ILE A 202 2.76 17.00 -17.40
CA ILE A 202 3.36 15.78 -16.86
C ILE A 202 3.34 15.80 -15.33
N GLU A 203 3.67 16.94 -14.71
CA GLU A 203 3.68 17.10 -13.25
C GLU A 203 2.27 16.99 -12.64
N ALA A 204 1.29 17.69 -13.21
CA ALA A 204 -0.09 17.64 -12.74
C ALA A 204 -0.69 16.23 -12.89
N MET A 205 -0.43 15.56 -14.02
CA MET A 205 -0.83 14.17 -14.22
C MET A 205 -0.08 13.21 -13.27
N GLY A 206 1.20 13.48 -13.00
CA GLY A 206 1.99 12.76 -12.01
C GLY A 206 1.35 12.85 -10.61
N LEU A 207 1.02 14.06 -10.15
CA LEU A 207 0.30 14.28 -8.89
C LEU A 207 -1.05 13.57 -8.88
N PHE A 208 -1.84 13.67 -9.94
CA PHE A 208 -3.13 12.99 -10.06
C PHE A 208 -2.99 11.46 -9.90
N THR A 209 -2.01 10.85 -10.58
CA THR A 209 -1.79 9.39 -10.50
C THR A 209 -1.21 8.92 -9.17
N GLN A 210 -0.57 9.82 -8.41
CA GLN A 210 -0.05 9.53 -7.07
C GLN A 210 -0.96 10.01 -5.93
N ASP A 211 -2.06 10.70 -6.24
CA ASP A 211 -2.97 11.33 -5.26
C ASP A 211 -3.47 10.33 -4.21
N PHE A 212 -3.91 9.15 -4.67
CA PHE A 212 -4.34 8.07 -3.77
C PHE A 212 -3.21 7.60 -2.85
N ASN A 213 -1.98 7.45 -3.37
CA ASN A 213 -0.83 6.97 -2.58
C ASN A 213 -0.45 7.98 -1.50
N LEU A 214 -0.37 9.27 -1.85
CA LEU A 214 -0.03 10.34 -0.91
C LEU A 214 -1.08 10.48 0.18
N SER A 215 -2.37 10.42 -0.18
CA SER A 215 -3.48 10.42 0.77
C SER A 215 -3.48 9.18 1.66
N LEU A 216 -3.21 8.00 1.10
CA LEU A 216 -3.08 6.76 1.87
C LEU A 216 -1.93 6.86 2.88
N PHE A 217 -0.76 7.37 2.47
CA PHE A 217 0.37 7.57 3.37
C PHE A 217 0.07 8.60 4.46
N ALA A 218 -0.71 9.65 4.16
CA ALA A 218 -1.22 10.59 5.17
C ALA A 218 -2.16 9.93 6.18
N ALA A 219 -3.13 9.14 5.71
CA ALA A 219 -4.04 8.41 6.58
C ALA A 219 -3.30 7.41 7.48
N VAL A 220 -2.33 6.67 6.93
CA VAL A 220 -1.49 5.73 7.69
C VAL A 220 -0.58 6.46 8.70
N ASP A 221 -0.06 7.64 8.36
CA ASP A 221 0.71 8.47 9.30
C ASP A 221 -0.14 8.94 10.48
N LEU A 222 -1.41 9.30 10.24
CA LEU A 222 -2.36 9.62 11.31
C LEU A 222 -2.67 8.40 12.20
N VAL A 223 -2.80 7.20 11.62
CA VAL A 223 -2.96 5.95 12.40
C VAL A 223 -1.74 5.72 13.31
N ALA A 224 -0.52 5.89 12.78
CA ALA A 224 0.72 5.74 13.53
C ALA A 224 0.84 6.76 14.68
N LEU A 225 0.42 8.01 14.45
CA LEU A 225 0.36 9.03 15.50
C LEU A 225 -0.68 8.69 16.58
N ASN A 226 -1.88 8.26 16.19
CA ASN A 226 -2.92 7.84 17.13
C ASN A 226 -2.47 6.64 17.99
N TRP A 227 -1.75 5.68 17.41
CA TRP A 227 -1.12 4.58 18.16
C TRP A 227 -0.12 5.10 19.19
N LYS A 228 0.77 6.01 18.80
CA LYS A 228 1.76 6.59 19.71
C LYS A 228 1.12 7.34 20.88
N HIS A 229 0.10 8.16 20.61
CA HIS A 229 -0.60 8.94 21.64
C HIS A 229 -1.28 8.06 22.70
N ARG A 230 -1.75 6.88 22.33
CA ARG A 230 -2.34 5.92 23.28
C ARG A 230 -1.32 5.31 24.24
N HIS A 231 -0.07 5.20 23.81
CA HIS A 231 0.99 4.54 24.57
C HIS A 231 1.99 5.51 25.21
N GLN A 232 1.86 6.82 24.95
CA GLN A 232 2.73 7.84 25.52
C GLN A 232 1.90 9.04 26.03
N GLU A 233 1.77 9.14 27.36
CA GLU A 233 1.12 10.29 28.02
C GLU A 233 1.88 11.60 27.73
N GLY A 234 1.16 12.66 27.35
CA GLY A 234 1.70 14.03 27.29
C GLY A 234 2.22 14.50 25.92
N ILE A 235 2.27 13.66 24.89
CA ILE A 235 2.63 14.11 23.54
C ILE A 235 1.40 14.78 22.91
N LYS A 236 1.38 16.11 22.86
CA LYS A 236 0.31 16.92 22.26
C LYS A 236 0.63 17.42 20.84
N GLN A 237 1.75 17.00 20.25
CA GLN A 237 2.13 17.49 18.92
C GLN A 237 1.63 16.58 17.80
N HIS A 238 0.62 17.07 17.08
CA HIS A 238 0.11 16.51 15.83
C HIS A 238 1.03 16.81 14.63
N ASN A 239 2.33 16.55 14.80
CA ASN A 239 3.31 16.76 13.73
C ASN A 239 3.53 15.43 13.00
N SER A 240 3.30 15.43 11.70
CA SER A 240 3.55 14.28 10.83
C SER A 240 4.98 13.76 10.97
N PHE A 241 5.15 12.46 11.27
CA PHE A 241 6.47 11.83 11.24
C PHE A 241 6.93 11.63 9.82
N LEU A 242 6.02 11.24 8.92
CA LEU A 242 6.39 11.04 7.52
C LEU A 242 6.90 12.34 6.89
N PHE A 243 6.29 13.50 7.17
CA PHE A 243 6.81 14.81 6.75
C PHE A 243 8.27 15.01 7.19
N LYS A 244 8.57 14.75 8.46
CA LYS A 244 9.93 14.88 9.00
C LYS A 244 10.90 13.89 8.34
N ILE A 245 10.48 12.64 8.14
CA ILE A 245 11.24 11.63 7.42
C ILE A 245 11.53 12.10 5.99
N LEU A 246 10.54 12.63 5.28
CA LEU A 246 10.71 13.14 3.91
C LEU A 246 11.65 14.34 3.86
N ALA A 247 11.69 15.17 4.91
CA ALA A 247 12.59 16.31 5.02
C ALA A 247 14.04 15.92 5.39
N SER A 248 14.26 14.79 6.07
CA SER A 248 15.61 14.34 6.46
C SER A 248 16.50 13.98 5.26
N ASP A 249 17.81 14.00 5.50
CA ASP A 249 18.82 13.66 4.49
C ASP A 249 18.87 12.16 4.19
N GLY A 250 19.00 11.80 2.91
CA GLY A 250 19.10 10.40 2.52
C GLY A 250 19.24 10.20 1.01
N LYS A 251 19.91 9.11 0.61
CA LYS A 251 20.05 8.75 -0.82
C LYS A 251 18.80 8.08 -1.41
N CYS A 252 17.98 7.50 -0.54
CA CYS A 252 16.70 6.87 -0.84
C CYS A 252 15.77 7.11 0.36
N TYR A 253 14.47 6.83 0.24
CA TYR A 253 13.49 7.12 1.28
C TYR A 253 13.72 6.29 2.53
N PHE A 254 14.12 5.01 2.38
CA PHE A 254 14.55 4.21 3.54
C PHE A 254 15.79 4.82 4.23
N GLY A 255 16.71 5.39 3.44
CA GLY A 255 17.86 6.12 3.96
C GLY A 255 17.47 7.37 4.74
N LYS A 256 16.45 8.11 4.26
CA LYS A 256 15.90 9.29 4.96
C LYS A 256 15.30 8.90 6.31
N LEU A 257 14.54 7.80 6.38
CA LEU A 257 14.01 7.26 7.65
C LEU A 257 15.13 6.94 8.65
N MET A 258 16.19 6.27 8.20
CA MET A 258 17.32 5.96 9.10
C MET A 258 18.02 7.23 9.61
N SER A 259 18.14 8.27 8.77
CA SER A 259 18.69 9.56 9.19
C SER A 259 17.78 10.26 10.19
N PHE A 260 16.46 10.26 9.94
CA PHE A 260 15.45 10.78 10.86
C PHE A 260 15.56 10.11 12.23
N ILE A 261 15.61 8.78 12.30
CA ILE A 261 15.76 8.05 13.58
C ILE A 261 17.03 8.49 14.31
N LYS A 262 18.16 8.58 13.60
CA LYS A 262 19.42 9.05 14.19
C LYS A 262 19.32 10.48 14.74
N GLU A 263 18.66 11.38 14.01
CA GLU A 263 18.48 12.78 14.38
C GLU A 263 17.54 12.94 15.58
N ASP A 264 16.41 12.22 15.58
CA ASP A 264 15.37 12.30 16.59
C ASP A 264 15.77 11.62 17.92
N THR A 265 16.50 10.50 17.85
CA THR A 265 16.87 9.70 19.03
C THR A 265 18.32 9.87 19.50
N GLY A 266 19.18 10.46 18.66
CA GLY A 266 20.63 10.52 18.89
C GLY A 266 21.37 9.18 18.70
N VAL A 267 20.67 8.11 18.32
CA VAL A 267 21.26 6.78 18.15
C VAL A 267 22.16 6.73 16.92
N SER A 268 23.38 6.20 17.08
CA SER A 268 24.33 6.08 15.97
C SER A 268 23.89 5.03 14.94
N PHE A 269 24.29 5.19 13.68
CA PHE A 269 24.07 4.13 12.66
C PHE A 269 24.74 2.81 13.03
N ARG A 270 25.84 2.84 13.79
CA ARG A 270 26.51 1.63 14.27
C ARG A 270 25.63 0.88 15.27
N THR A 271 24.90 1.60 16.11
CA THR A 271 23.93 1.03 17.06
C THR A 271 22.72 0.49 16.32
N LEU A 272 22.13 1.25 15.39
CA LEU A 272 21.01 0.76 14.56
C LEU A 272 21.38 -0.50 13.77
N ALA A 273 22.63 -0.60 13.31
CA ALA A 273 23.10 -1.77 12.57
C ALA A 273 23.03 -3.06 13.41
N GLN A 274 23.18 -2.99 14.74
CA GLN A 274 23.14 -4.17 15.60
C GLN A 274 21.80 -4.92 15.55
N TYR A 275 20.74 -4.22 15.15
CA TYR A 275 19.40 -4.81 14.98
C TYR A 275 19.19 -5.44 13.60
N VAL A 276 20.13 -5.28 12.67
CA VAL A 276 20.03 -5.90 11.34
C VAL A 276 20.19 -7.41 11.49
N PRO A 277 19.17 -8.21 11.11
CA PRO A 277 19.29 -9.65 11.20
C PRO A 277 20.27 -10.17 10.15
N ILE A 278 21.22 -11.00 10.58
CA ILE A 278 22.13 -11.74 9.71
C ILE A 278 21.92 -13.24 9.92
N GLN A 279 22.03 -14.01 8.84
CA GLN A 279 21.85 -15.47 8.88
C GLN A 279 23.16 -16.23 9.16
N GLN A 280 24.31 -15.55 9.16
CA GLN A 280 25.63 -16.17 9.34
C GLN A 280 26.25 -15.72 10.67
N GLU A 281 26.50 -16.67 11.58
CA GLU A 281 27.24 -16.43 12.84
C GLU A 281 28.76 -16.32 12.62
N SER A 282 29.25 -16.77 11.46
CA SER A 282 30.65 -16.71 11.05
C SER A 282 30.72 -16.44 9.56
N THR A 283 31.28 -15.30 9.16
CA THR A 283 31.73 -15.16 7.77
C THR A 283 33.05 -15.88 7.64
N GLU A 284 33.18 -16.80 6.69
CA GLU A 284 34.43 -17.48 6.31
C GLU A 284 35.58 -16.50 5.97
N THR A 285 35.27 -15.20 5.86
CA THR A 285 36.16 -14.09 5.51
C THR A 285 36.81 -13.39 6.71
N GLY A 286 36.59 -13.86 7.95
CA GLY A 286 37.19 -13.27 9.16
C GLY A 286 36.57 -11.95 9.64
N ARG A 287 35.45 -11.52 9.04
CA ARG A 287 34.71 -10.33 9.46
C ARG A 287 33.86 -10.60 10.69
N THR A 288 33.72 -9.60 11.54
CA THR A 288 32.81 -9.66 12.70
C THR A 288 31.35 -9.52 12.25
N VAL A 289 30.43 -10.10 13.03
CA VAL A 289 28.97 -9.93 12.88
C VAL A 289 28.59 -8.46 12.73
N LEU A 290 29.17 -7.60 13.57
CA LEU A 290 28.89 -6.16 13.56
C LEU A 290 29.35 -5.48 12.27
N GLU A 291 30.49 -5.87 11.70
CA GLU A 291 30.95 -5.31 10.42
C GLU A 291 30.02 -5.66 9.26
N VAL A 292 29.46 -6.88 9.26
CA VAL A 292 28.48 -7.32 8.28
C VAL A 292 27.19 -6.53 8.43
N GLN A 293 26.71 -6.39 9.66
CA GLN A 293 25.53 -5.60 10.01
C GLN A 293 25.66 -4.13 9.59
N VAL A 294 26.80 -3.50 9.88
CA VAL A 294 27.09 -2.10 9.51
C VAL A 294 27.11 -1.93 7.99
N GLU A 295 27.78 -2.81 7.25
CA GLU A 295 27.76 -2.73 5.78
C GLU A 295 26.35 -2.99 5.22
N ARG A 296 25.59 -3.93 5.78
CA ARG A 296 24.22 -4.20 5.35
C ARG A 296 23.31 -2.99 5.55
N LEU A 297 23.34 -2.36 6.73
CA LEU A 297 22.56 -1.14 6.98
C LEU A 297 22.99 0.00 6.04
N LYS A 298 24.30 0.12 5.78
CA LYS A 298 24.84 1.11 4.85
C LYS A 298 24.38 0.86 3.41
N GLU A 299 24.24 -0.39 2.98
CA GLU A 299 23.65 -0.73 1.68
C GLU A 299 22.16 -0.37 1.61
N TRP A 300 21.39 -0.68 2.66
CA TRP A 300 19.97 -0.32 2.76
C TRP A 300 19.78 1.19 2.67
N ARG A 301 20.55 1.96 3.44
CA ARG A 301 20.51 3.43 3.44
C ARG A 301 20.90 4.07 2.11
N LYS A 302 21.67 3.34 1.29
CA LYS A 302 22.07 3.77 -0.07
C LYS A 302 21.09 3.30 -1.14
N GLY A 303 20.05 2.54 -0.77
CA GLY A 303 19.12 1.93 -1.72
C GLY A 303 19.74 0.83 -2.59
N LYS A 304 20.92 0.29 -2.23
CA LYS A 304 21.61 -0.75 -3.02
C LYS A 304 20.92 -2.10 -2.88
N THR A 305 20.48 -2.42 -1.67
CA THR A 305 19.73 -3.62 -1.34
C THR A 305 18.53 -3.22 -0.49
N LYS A 306 17.43 -3.95 -0.59
CA LYS A 306 16.19 -3.69 0.18
C LYS A 306 15.92 -4.89 1.09
N PRO A 307 15.61 -4.71 2.39
CA PRO A 307 15.21 -5.82 3.23
C PRO A 307 13.90 -6.42 2.72
N SER A 308 13.78 -7.75 2.76
CA SER A 308 12.49 -8.42 2.56
C SER A 308 11.54 -8.12 3.73
N PHE A 309 10.24 -8.37 3.55
CA PHE A 309 9.24 -8.19 4.61
C PHE A 309 9.65 -8.90 5.91
N ALA A 310 10.00 -10.19 5.86
CA ALA A 310 10.45 -10.95 7.02
C ALA A 310 11.76 -10.41 7.65
N THR A 311 12.67 -9.88 6.82
CA THR A 311 13.90 -9.24 7.32
C THR A 311 13.56 -7.94 8.07
N LEU A 312 12.61 -7.18 7.55
CA LEU A 312 12.18 -5.91 8.13
C LEU A 312 11.40 -6.13 9.44
N GLU A 313 10.51 -7.12 9.47
CA GLU A 313 9.78 -7.53 10.67
C GLU A 313 10.76 -7.88 11.79
N LYS A 314 11.74 -8.75 11.50
CA LYS A 314 12.78 -9.13 12.46
C LYS A 314 13.69 -7.98 12.86
N PHE A 315 13.92 -7.00 11.97
CA PHE A 315 14.65 -5.77 12.33
C PHE A 315 13.86 -4.94 13.35
N CYS A 316 12.57 -4.72 13.07
CA CYS A 316 11.70 -3.88 13.91
C CYS A 316 11.36 -4.54 15.26
N SER A 317 11.32 -5.88 15.33
CA SER A 317 11.06 -6.61 16.57
C SER A 317 12.14 -6.45 17.65
N ASN A 318 13.29 -5.84 17.33
CA ASN A 318 14.32 -5.52 18.32
C ASN A 318 14.12 -4.16 19.00
N PHE A 319 13.09 -3.41 18.61
CA PHE A 319 12.73 -2.12 19.22
C PHE A 319 11.65 -2.33 20.29
N ALA A 320 11.43 -1.31 21.13
CA ALA A 320 10.37 -1.34 22.11
C ALA A 320 9.00 -1.56 21.43
N PHE A 321 8.10 -2.27 22.11
CA PHE A 321 6.81 -2.68 21.54
C PHE A 321 6.00 -1.48 21.00
N GLU A 322 6.05 -0.35 21.72
CA GLU A 322 5.33 0.87 21.37
C GLU A 322 5.83 1.48 20.05
N ASP A 323 7.14 1.36 19.79
CA ASP A 323 7.81 1.92 18.62
C ASP A 323 7.88 0.92 17.45
N GLN A 324 7.75 -0.38 17.71
CA GLN A 324 7.87 -1.44 16.71
C GLN A 324 6.88 -1.24 15.55
N LEU A 325 5.60 -0.99 15.85
CA LEU A 325 4.57 -0.80 14.82
C LEU A 325 4.84 0.45 13.98
N LEU A 326 5.19 1.57 14.63
CA LEU A 326 5.52 2.83 13.96
C LEU A 326 6.69 2.65 13.01
N LEU A 327 7.79 2.09 13.52
CA LEU A 327 8.99 1.86 12.73
C LEU A 327 8.68 0.96 11.53
N PHE A 328 7.89 -0.09 11.73
CA PHE A 328 7.51 -1.00 10.67
C PHE A 328 6.68 -0.30 9.58
N ILE A 329 5.66 0.48 9.96
CA ILE A 329 4.84 1.27 9.04
C ILE A 329 5.70 2.21 8.19
N TYR A 330 6.58 3.02 8.80
CA TYR A 330 7.41 3.96 8.06
C TYR A 330 8.45 3.27 7.18
N CYS A 331 8.97 2.12 7.61
CA CYS A 331 9.83 1.30 6.77
C CYS A 331 9.08 0.82 5.51
N LEU A 332 7.83 0.36 5.65
CA LEU A 332 7.01 -0.07 4.52
C LEU A 332 6.70 1.08 3.55
N ILE A 333 6.32 2.26 4.06
CA ILE A 333 6.07 3.46 3.24
C ILE A 333 7.34 3.86 2.49
N CYS A 334 8.47 3.97 3.18
CA CYS A 334 9.75 4.36 2.55
C CYS A 334 10.18 3.36 1.47
N GLN A 335 10.02 2.06 1.72
CA GLN A 335 10.28 1.04 0.70
C GLN A 335 9.31 1.11 -0.47
N ALA A 336 8.03 1.45 -0.22
CA ALA A 336 7.03 1.62 -1.27
C ALA A 336 7.43 2.76 -2.22
N ILE A 337 7.83 3.91 -1.69
CA ILE A 337 8.31 5.04 -2.50
C ILE A 337 9.58 4.66 -3.26
N ASP A 338 10.55 4.02 -2.59
CA ASP A 338 11.78 3.51 -3.22
C ASP A 338 11.49 2.47 -4.32
N ARG A 339 10.41 1.69 -4.23
CA ARG A 339 9.98 0.75 -5.28
C ARG A 339 9.33 1.47 -6.44
N LEU A 340 8.49 2.48 -6.17
CA LEU A 340 7.88 3.30 -7.22
C LEU A 340 8.97 3.93 -8.07
N LEU A 341 9.95 4.61 -7.48
CA LEU A 341 11.04 5.29 -8.21
C LEU A 341 11.83 4.38 -9.16
N VAL A 342 12.09 3.12 -8.77
CA VAL A 342 12.86 2.18 -9.60
C VAL A 342 12.13 1.82 -10.90
N LYS A 343 10.80 1.97 -10.97
CA LYS A 343 10.01 1.68 -12.17
C LYS A 343 10.17 2.73 -13.28
N TYR A 344 10.75 3.90 -12.97
CA TYR A 344 10.77 5.05 -13.86
C TYR A 344 12.18 5.43 -14.31
N LYS A 345 12.29 6.15 -15.43
CA LYS A 345 13.55 6.68 -15.98
C LYS A 345 14.06 7.88 -15.17
N THR A 346 15.29 8.33 -15.42
CA THR A 346 15.95 9.38 -14.62
C THR A 346 15.16 10.68 -14.48
N ASP A 347 14.54 11.17 -15.56
CA ASP A 347 13.76 12.43 -15.49
C ASP A 347 12.43 12.23 -14.78
N GLU A 348 11.74 11.11 -15.03
CA GLU A 348 10.51 10.73 -14.31
C GLU A 348 10.78 10.48 -12.82
N GLN A 349 11.97 9.98 -12.47
CA GLN A 349 12.40 9.84 -11.07
C GLN A 349 12.61 11.19 -10.39
N ARG A 350 13.02 12.23 -11.11
CA ARG A 350 13.16 13.58 -10.55
C ARG A 350 11.80 14.13 -10.17
N MET A 351 10.86 14.09 -11.11
CA MET A 351 9.46 14.48 -10.90
C MET A 351 8.83 13.71 -9.72
N LEU A 352 9.00 12.39 -9.67
CA LEU A 352 8.47 11.60 -8.55
C LEU A 352 9.11 11.97 -7.21
N LYS A 353 10.37 12.38 -7.18
CA LYS A 353 10.99 12.89 -5.95
C LYS A 353 10.40 14.22 -5.51
N GLU A 354 10.00 15.06 -6.45
CA GLU A 354 9.30 16.31 -6.15
C GLU A 354 7.87 16.01 -5.65
N ILE A 355 7.15 15.09 -6.30
CA ILE A 355 5.82 14.63 -5.85
C ILE A 355 5.87 14.08 -4.41
N TYR A 356 6.87 13.24 -4.10
CA TYR A 356 7.09 12.69 -2.75
C TYR A 356 8.00 13.56 -1.87
N SER A 357 8.08 14.88 -2.14
CA SER A 357 8.76 15.83 -1.25
C SER A 357 7.98 16.06 0.03
N ALA A 358 8.66 16.58 1.05
CA ALA A 358 8.04 16.91 2.33
C ALA A 358 6.92 17.96 2.16
N ASP A 359 7.17 19.01 1.37
CA ASP A 359 6.21 20.11 1.16
C ASP A 359 4.94 19.65 0.45
N ASN A 360 5.08 18.86 -0.62
CA ASN A 360 3.92 18.29 -1.30
C ASN A 360 3.15 17.36 -0.37
N TYR A 361 3.83 16.47 0.33
CA TYR A 361 3.20 15.55 1.27
C TYR A 361 2.45 16.27 2.41
N LEU A 362 2.94 17.41 2.89
CA LEU A 362 2.28 18.18 3.95
C LEU A 362 0.86 18.59 3.54
N THR A 363 0.63 18.93 2.28
CA THR A 363 -0.70 19.27 1.74
C THR A 363 -1.68 18.10 1.93
N TYR A 364 -1.24 16.89 1.63
CA TYR A 364 -2.05 15.67 1.80
C TYR A 364 -2.28 15.35 3.28
N TYR A 365 -1.25 15.48 4.11
CA TYR A 365 -1.37 15.26 5.54
C TYR A 365 -2.39 16.19 6.19
N LEU A 366 -2.34 17.49 5.88
CA LEU A 366 -3.28 18.47 6.42
C LEU A 366 -4.73 18.17 5.99
N ARG A 367 -4.94 17.82 4.72
CA ARG A 367 -6.27 17.46 4.21
C ARG A 367 -6.85 16.22 4.90
N GLU A 368 -6.06 15.14 5.01
CA GLU A 368 -6.56 13.92 5.68
C GLU A 368 -6.76 14.14 7.18
N LYS A 369 -5.95 14.99 7.81
CA LYS A 369 -6.12 15.38 9.21
C LYS A 369 -7.43 16.16 9.44
N GLU A 370 -7.74 17.10 8.57
CA GLU A 370 -9.01 17.86 8.62
C GLU A 370 -10.23 16.95 8.40
N THR A 371 -10.08 15.95 7.53
CA THR A 371 -11.18 15.01 7.22
C THR A 371 -11.39 13.96 8.29
N ALA A 372 -10.35 13.63 9.07
CA ALA A 372 -10.40 12.64 10.14
C ALA A 372 -10.80 13.21 11.51
N ALA A 373 -10.84 14.55 11.65
CA ALA A 373 -11.28 15.27 12.85
C ALA A 373 -12.81 15.44 12.84
#